data_AF-A0A2D2CYZ2-F1
#
_entry.id   AF-A0A2D2CYZ2-F1
#
_cell.length_a   1.000
_cell.length_b   1.000
_cell.length_c   1.000
_cell.angle_alpha   90.00
_cell.angle_beta   90.00
_cell.angle_gamma   90.00
#
_symmetry.space_group_name_H-M   'P 1'
#
loop_
_entity.id
_entity.type
_entity.pdbx_description
1 polymer ?
#
loop_
_entity_poly.entity_id
_entity_poly.type
_entity_poly.pdbx_seq_one_letter_code
_entity_poly.pdbx_strand_id
1 'polypeptide(L)'
;MSAVSAKIQDVFNEPGCDKNKGKSEKERKKGCTKQLAPGAAAGGCAFDGAKIALQPITDVAHLVHGPIACEGNSWDNRGAKTSGSSLYRTGFTTDISETDVVFGGEKRLYKSIKEIIDKYNPPAVFVYQTCVPAMIGDDIDAVCKAASKKFDKPVIPVNSPGFVGPKNLGNKLAGEAILDHVIGTEEPEYTTPYDINIIGEYNLAGELWQVKPLLDELGIRILACISGDAKYKEVAYSHRAKASMMVCSKAMINVARKMEERYDIPFFEGSFYGIGDMSDSLREIARLLIERGAPAELMDRTNAVIEREEARAWERIAPYRDRLLGKKVLLITGGVKSWSVVAALQEAGLELVGTSVKKSTKEDKERIKELMGQDAHMIDDMTPREMFKMLRDAQADIMLSGGRSQFIALKAKMPWLDINQERHHAYAGYEGMVELVQEIDKALYNPVWEQVRRPPPWQEKTWEERANEAIAAEAAALAADPVMAEAARREKRVCKCHNVNVGALEDAIRDGKLTSVEAVGAATHAGTGCGGCQGTIETMLDAANASGAVPASLAA
;
A
#
# COMPACT_ATOMS: atom_id res chain seq x y z
N MET A 1 29.97 -9.80 -28.47
CA MET A 1 28.87 -9.63 -27.49
C MET A 1 29.49 -9.29 -26.15
N SER A 2 29.01 -8.25 -25.46
CA SER A 2 29.50 -7.95 -24.10
C SER A 2 29.17 -9.10 -23.14
N ALA A 3 29.96 -9.27 -22.07
CA ALA A 3 29.70 -10.31 -21.05
C ALA A 3 28.28 -10.20 -20.46
N VAL A 4 27.79 -8.97 -20.29
CA VAL A 4 26.42 -8.66 -19.84
C VAL A 4 25.36 -9.18 -20.81
N SER A 5 25.58 -9.02 -22.13
CA SER A 5 24.63 -9.50 -23.15
C SER A 5 24.50 -11.03 -23.13
N ALA A 6 25.60 -11.76 -22.91
CA ALA A 6 25.57 -13.21 -22.79
C ALA A 6 24.81 -13.66 -21.52
N LYS A 7 25.09 -13.04 -20.36
CA LYS A 7 24.36 -13.31 -19.10
C LYS A 7 22.86 -13.04 -19.23
N ILE A 8 22.47 -11.94 -19.89
CA ILE A 8 21.04 -11.64 -20.13
C ILE A 8 20.37 -12.74 -20.95
N GLN A 9 21.05 -13.28 -21.97
CA GLN A 9 20.49 -14.36 -22.79
C GLN A 9 20.30 -15.65 -21.98
N ASP A 10 21.26 -16.02 -21.13
CA ASP A 10 21.14 -17.17 -20.23
C ASP A 10 19.93 -17.02 -19.29
N VAL A 11 19.82 -15.85 -18.65
CA VAL A 11 18.75 -15.51 -17.70
C VAL A 11 17.37 -15.40 -18.37
N PHE A 12 17.31 -15.05 -19.66
CA PHE A 12 16.09 -15.06 -20.44
C PHE A 12 15.64 -16.47 -20.80
N ASN A 13 16.58 -17.39 -21.02
CA ASN A 13 16.32 -18.80 -21.23
C ASN A 13 16.26 -19.58 -19.91
N GLU A 14 15.46 -19.11 -18.95
CA GLU A 14 15.30 -19.76 -17.65
C GLU A 14 14.34 -20.97 -17.75
N PRO A 15 14.82 -22.23 -17.68
CA PRO A 15 14.01 -23.43 -17.85
C PRO A 15 13.08 -23.70 -16.66
N GLY A 16 13.44 -23.22 -15.46
CA GLY A 16 12.60 -23.31 -14.26
C GLY A 16 11.35 -22.42 -14.32
N CYS A 17 11.25 -21.50 -15.29
CA CYS A 17 10.13 -20.57 -15.40
C CYS A 17 8.98 -21.14 -16.25
N ASP A 18 7.78 -21.32 -15.66
CA ASP A 18 6.60 -21.85 -16.38
C ASP A 18 6.22 -21.04 -17.62
N LYS A 19 6.35 -19.70 -17.54
CA LYS A 19 6.08 -18.81 -18.68
C LYS A 19 7.05 -19.05 -19.84
N ASN A 20 8.27 -19.50 -19.57
CA ASN A 20 9.24 -19.85 -20.62
C ASN A 20 9.02 -21.26 -21.14
N LYS A 21 8.64 -22.23 -20.28
CA LYS A 21 8.27 -23.59 -20.71
C LYS A 21 7.19 -23.56 -21.79
N GLY A 22 6.19 -22.67 -21.65
CA GLY A 22 5.11 -22.48 -22.62
C GLY A 22 5.41 -21.68 -23.90
N LYS A 23 6.65 -21.19 -24.11
CA LYS A 23 7.05 -20.43 -25.31
C LYS A 23 7.77 -21.31 -26.33
N SER A 24 7.68 -20.95 -27.62
CA SER A 24 8.53 -21.53 -28.66
C SER A 24 10.01 -21.18 -28.45
N GLU A 25 10.94 -21.95 -29.02
CA GLU A 25 12.39 -21.71 -28.85
C GLU A 25 12.82 -20.28 -29.28
N LYS A 26 12.19 -19.76 -30.35
CA LYS A 26 12.42 -18.40 -30.83
C LYS A 26 11.90 -17.33 -29.87
N GLU A 27 10.82 -17.61 -29.15
CA GLU A 27 10.24 -16.71 -28.15
C GLU A 27 10.97 -16.78 -26.79
N ARG A 28 11.56 -17.93 -26.44
CA ARG A 28 12.41 -18.07 -25.24
C ARG A 28 13.63 -17.15 -25.30
N LYS A 29 14.27 -17.04 -26.48
CA LYS A 29 15.40 -16.12 -26.73
C LYS A 29 15.03 -14.64 -26.55
N LYS A 30 13.74 -14.28 -26.62
CA LYS A 30 13.24 -12.92 -26.38
C LYS A 30 12.93 -12.64 -24.90
N GLY A 31 12.96 -13.64 -24.03
CA GLY A 31 12.63 -13.49 -22.61
C GLY A 31 11.18 -13.02 -22.36
N CYS A 32 10.89 -12.61 -21.12
CA CYS A 32 9.59 -12.01 -20.73
C CYS A 32 9.63 -10.48 -20.81
N THR A 33 10.19 -9.91 -21.88
CA THR A 33 10.33 -8.45 -22.02
C THR A 33 9.09 -7.85 -22.68
N LYS A 34 8.08 -7.48 -21.90
CA LYS A 34 7.10 -6.49 -22.38
C LYS A 34 7.80 -5.13 -22.30
N GLN A 35 8.18 -4.58 -23.45
CA GLN A 35 8.73 -3.23 -23.52
C GLN A 35 7.68 -2.27 -22.96
N LEU A 36 8.07 -1.45 -21.98
CA LEU A 36 7.17 -0.47 -21.39
C LEU A 36 6.86 0.59 -22.43
N ALA A 37 5.58 0.96 -22.58
CA ALA A 37 5.20 2.06 -23.43
C ALA A 37 5.76 3.37 -22.84
N PRO A 38 6.44 4.22 -23.63
CA PRO A 38 6.87 5.54 -23.19
C PRO A 38 5.69 6.33 -22.59
N GLY A 39 5.90 6.96 -21.43
CA GLY A 39 4.85 7.68 -20.70
C GLY A 39 3.94 6.80 -19.82
N ALA A 40 4.03 5.47 -19.90
CA ALA A 40 3.25 4.52 -19.09
C ALA A 40 4.11 3.64 -18.15
N ALA A 41 5.40 3.95 -18.01
CA ALA A 41 6.32 3.15 -17.22
C ALA A 41 6.14 3.38 -15.70
N ALA A 42 5.63 2.38 -15.00
CA ALA A 42 5.47 2.39 -13.53
C ALA A 42 6.48 1.48 -12.79
N GLY A 43 7.58 1.06 -13.43
CA GLY A 43 8.54 0.07 -12.89
C GLY A 43 9.92 0.64 -12.54
N GLY A 44 10.68 -0.10 -11.71
CA GLY A 44 12.11 0.14 -11.47
C GLY A 44 12.99 -0.48 -12.56
N CYS A 45 14.26 -0.07 -12.61
CA CYS A 45 15.26 -0.53 -13.58
C CYS A 45 16.05 -1.76 -13.08
N ALA A 46 16.92 -2.33 -13.91
CA ALA A 46 17.75 -3.47 -13.52
C ALA A 46 18.67 -3.18 -12.33
N PHE A 47 19.26 -1.98 -12.25
CA PHE A 47 20.05 -1.56 -11.09
C PHE A 47 19.21 -1.58 -9.79
N ASP A 48 18.00 -1.02 -9.83
CA ASP A 48 17.07 -1.02 -8.70
C ASP A 48 16.82 -2.45 -8.22
N GLY A 49 16.62 -3.40 -9.14
CA GLY A 49 16.46 -4.81 -8.79
C GLY A 49 17.70 -5.42 -8.15
N ALA A 50 18.86 -5.27 -8.79
CA ALA A 50 20.09 -5.89 -8.32
C ALA A 50 20.52 -5.37 -6.93
N LYS A 51 20.44 -4.04 -6.71
CA LYS A 51 20.74 -3.45 -5.41
C LYS A 51 19.78 -3.96 -4.36
N ILE A 52 18.47 -3.93 -4.62
CA ILE A 52 17.47 -4.38 -3.68
C ILE A 52 17.59 -5.88 -3.33
N ALA A 53 18.01 -6.71 -4.29
CA ALA A 53 18.15 -8.14 -4.08
C ALA A 53 19.31 -8.49 -3.14
N LEU A 54 20.38 -7.67 -3.11
CA LEU A 54 21.61 -7.98 -2.39
C LEU A 54 21.91 -7.04 -1.22
N GLN A 55 21.31 -5.83 -1.19
CA GLN A 55 21.53 -4.85 -0.14
C GLN A 55 21.25 -5.39 1.27
N PRO A 56 20.30 -6.31 1.49
CA PRO A 56 20.14 -6.92 2.81
C PRO A 56 21.31 -7.82 3.28
N ILE A 57 22.38 -8.01 2.50
CA ILE A 57 23.64 -8.58 3.00
C ILE A 57 24.34 -7.51 3.86
N THR A 58 24.17 -7.64 5.16
CA THR A 58 24.27 -6.51 6.10
C THR A 58 25.70 -6.06 6.45
N ASP A 59 26.68 -6.94 6.28
CA ASP A 59 28.07 -6.72 6.68
C ASP A 59 29.00 -6.31 5.53
N VAL A 60 28.52 -6.24 4.30
CA VAL A 60 29.32 -5.82 3.14
C VAL A 60 29.10 -4.35 2.81
N ALA A 61 30.02 -3.78 2.03
CA ALA A 61 29.82 -2.46 1.44
C ALA A 61 29.18 -2.58 0.06
N HIS A 62 28.07 -1.88 -0.17
CA HIS A 62 27.40 -1.79 -1.46
C HIS A 62 27.79 -0.49 -2.17
N LEU A 63 28.81 -0.55 -3.03
CA LEU A 63 29.32 0.59 -3.80
C LEU A 63 28.59 0.73 -5.13
N VAL A 64 27.85 1.84 -5.29
CA VAL A 64 27.21 2.20 -6.55
C VAL A 64 28.18 2.97 -7.44
N HIS A 65 28.58 2.36 -8.55
CA HIS A 65 29.39 3.03 -9.56
C HIS A 65 28.48 3.80 -10.51
N GLY A 66 28.41 5.12 -10.31
CA GLY A 66 27.54 6.01 -11.07
C GLY A 66 27.51 7.43 -10.50
N PRO A 67 26.68 8.31 -11.10
CA PRO A 67 26.38 9.62 -10.51
C PRO A 67 25.61 9.46 -9.19
N ILE A 68 25.63 10.48 -8.33
CA ILE A 68 24.96 10.44 -7.01
C ILE A 68 23.50 9.98 -7.05
N ALA A 69 22.75 10.31 -8.11
CA ALA A 69 21.29 10.09 -8.16
C ALA A 69 20.86 8.63 -7.96
N CYS A 70 21.64 7.66 -8.44
CA CYS A 70 21.30 6.24 -8.28
C CYS A 70 21.36 5.83 -6.79
N GLU A 71 22.41 6.23 -6.09
CA GLU A 71 22.53 5.97 -4.65
C GLU A 71 21.55 6.83 -3.85
N GLY A 72 21.54 8.14 -4.06
CA GLY A 72 20.73 9.08 -3.28
C GLY A 72 19.24 8.77 -3.27
N ASN A 73 18.67 8.25 -4.37
CA ASN A 73 17.26 7.86 -4.43
C ASN A 73 16.98 6.44 -3.87
N SER A 74 18.00 5.58 -3.80
CA SER A 74 17.87 4.19 -3.35
C SER A 74 18.47 3.93 -1.97
N TRP A 75 18.93 4.97 -1.29
CA TRP A 75 19.60 4.88 0.01
C TRP A 75 18.58 4.50 1.09
N ASP A 76 18.75 3.31 1.67
CA ASP A 76 18.00 2.76 2.82
C ASP A 76 16.46 2.84 2.71
N ASN A 77 15.91 2.73 1.50
CA ASN A 77 14.49 2.97 1.23
C ASN A 77 13.55 1.76 1.44
N ARG A 78 14.06 0.65 2.03
CA ARG A 78 13.33 -0.62 2.12
C ARG A 78 13.07 -1.14 3.52
N GLY A 79 13.64 -0.54 4.57
CA GLY A 79 13.33 -0.94 5.95
C GLY A 79 13.71 -2.38 6.32
N ALA A 80 14.64 -3.01 5.57
CA ALA A 80 15.21 -4.31 5.95
C ALA A 80 15.89 -4.17 7.32
N LYS A 81 15.67 -5.14 8.21
CA LYS A 81 16.24 -5.14 9.56
C LYS A 81 17.50 -6.02 9.61
N THR A 82 18.41 -5.66 10.53
CA THR A 82 19.68 -6.37 10.77
C THR A 82 19.82 -6.68 12.25
N SER A 83 20.38 -7.85 12.56
CA SER A 83 20.72 -8.28 13.93
C SER A 83 22.19 -8.05 14.28
N GLY A 84 22.99 -7.56 13.31
CA GLY A 84 24.42 -7.35 13.47
C GLY A 84 24.88 -6.05 12.80
N SER A 85 25.77 -6.17 11.81
CA SER A 85 26.30 -5.01 11.10
C SER A 85 25.21 -4.14 10.48
N SER A 86 25.40 -2.82 10.54
CA SER A 86 24.58 -1.83 9.85
C SER A 86 25.27 -1.23 8.62
N LEU A 87 26.41 -1.77 8.19
CA LEU A 87 27.22 -1.22 7.09
C LEU A 87 26.45 -1.09 5.77
N TYR A 88 25.55 -2.04 5.47
CA TYR A 88 24.70 -1.99 4.27
C TYR A 88 23.79 -0.76 4.17
N ARG A 89 23.55 -0.07 5.30
CA ARG A 89 22.80 1.18 5.36
C ARG A 89 23.66 2.39 5.04
N THR A 90 24.98 2.27 4.94
CA THR A 90 25.84 3.36 4.49
C THR A 90 25.79 3.45 2.97
N GLY A 91 25.41 4.62 2.45
CA GLY A 91 25.34 4.86 1.01
C GLY A 91 26.73 5.09 0.42
N PHE A 92 27.27 4.10 -0.29
CA PHE A 92 28.55 4.23 -0.99
C PHE A 92 28.31 4.49 -2.47
N THR A 93 28.92 5.54 -2.99
CA THR A 93 28.88 5.86 -4.42
C THR A 93 30.22 6.38 -4.89
N THR A 94 30.56 6.14 -6.15
CA THR A 94 31.69 6.81 -6.79
C THR A 94 31.41 8.27 -7.10
N ASP A 95 30.12 8.65 -7.16
CA ASP A 95 29.63 9.98 -7.54
C ASP A 95 30.36 10.57 -8.76
N ILE A 96 30.31 9.83 -9.88
CA ILE A 96 31.07 10.20 -11.07
C ILE A 96 30.68 11.59 -11.58
N SER A 97 31.70 12.36 -11.93
CA SER A 97 31.61 13.73 -12.45
C SER A 97 31.68 13.73 -13.98
N GLU A 98 31.47 14.90 -14.59
CA GLU A 98 31.66 15.07 -16.04
C GLU A 98 33.08 14.65 -16.50
N THR A 99 34.11 14.92 -15.69
CA THR A 99 35.48 14.47 -15.98
C THR A 99 35.58 12.95 -16.05
N ASP A 100 34.92 12.23 -15.15
CA ASP A 100 34.91 10.76 -15.18
C ASP A 100 34.10 10.22 -16.37
N VAL A 101 33.06 10.94 -16.81
CA VAL A 101 32.30 10.58 -18.02
C VAL A 101 33.17 10.72 -19.28
N VAL A 102 33.99 11.78 -19.36
CA VAL A 102 34.86 12.04 -20.51
C VAL A 102 36.07 11.10 -20.56
N PHE A 103 36.68 10.81 -19.40
CA PHE A 103 37.97 10.09 -19.33
C PHE A 103 37.89 8.67 -18.76
N GLY A 104 36.70 8.20 -18.38
CA GLY A 104 36.47 6.89 -17.76
C GLY A 104 36.46 6.95 -16.22
N GLY A 105 35.58 6.16 -15.61
CA GLY A 105 35.34 6.12 -14.16
C GLY A 105 36.19 5.11 -13.39
N GLU A 106 36.91 4.22 -14.08
CA GLU A 106 37.62 3.07 -13.48
C GLU A 106 38.63 3.46 -12.39
N LYS A 107 39.43 4.52 -12.60
CA LYS A 107 40.41 4.99 -11.60
C LYS A 107 39.71 5.51 -10.35
N ARG A 108 38.55 6.17 -10.51
CA ARG A 108 37.75 6.66 -9.40
C ARG A 108 37.12 5.50 -8.65
N LEU A 109 36.58 4.50 -9.37
CA LEU A 109 36.08 3.26 -8.79
C LEU A 109 37.13 2.56 -7.92
N TYR A 110 38.34 2.34 -8.45
CA TYR A 110 39.42 1.69 -7.70
C TYR A 110 39.78 2.45 -6.41
N LYS A 111 39.86 3.79 -6.48
CA LYS A 111 40.10 4.64 -5.30
C LYS A 111 38.97 4.53 -4.27
N SER A 112 37.71 4.55 -4.72
CA SER A 112 36.55 4.37 -3.83
C SER A 112 36.56 3.01 -3.14
N ILE A 113 36.90 1.93 -3.85
CA ILE A 113 37.05 0.59 -3.24
C ILE A 113 38.14 0.61 -2.17
N LYS A 114 39.31 1.19 -2.48
CA LYS A 114 40.40 1.35 -1.52
C LYS A 114 39.94 2.10 -0.27
N GLU A 115 39.26 3.23 -0.44
CA GLU A 115 38.77 4.02 0.69
C GLU A 115 37.77 3.27 1.57
N ILE A 116 36.88 2.49 0.96
CA ILE A 116 35.94 1.64 1.70
C ILE A 116 36.70 0.60 2.53
N ILE A 117 37.66 -0.08 1.91
CA ILE A 117 38.46 -1.10 2.58
C ILE A 117 39.28 -0.49 3.73
N ASP A 118 39.94 0.64 3.51
CA ASP A 118 40.76 1.29 4.53
C ASP A 118 39.93 1.80 5.71
N LYS A 119 38.73 2.36 5.46
CA LYS A 119 37.90 3.01 6.48
C LYS A 119 36.99 2.04 7.23
N TYR A 120 36.39 1.08 6.53
CA TYR A 120 35.34 0.21 7.06
C TYR A 120 35.76 -1.25 7.15
N ASN A 121 36.79 -1.64 6.39
CA ASN A 121 37.36 -2.99 6.38
C ASN A 121 36.32 -4.14 6.27
N PRO A 122 35.31 -4.07 5.38
CA PRO A 122 34.26 -5.10 5.30
C PRO A 122 34.80 -6.46 4.81
N PRO A 123 34.09 -7.57 5.06
CA PRO A 123 34.40 -8.88 4.48
C PRO A 123 34.34 -8.88 2.95
N ALA A 124 33.50 -8.04 2.33
CA ALA A 124 33.45 -7.89 0.88
C ALA A 124 32.94 -6.51 0.44
N VAL A 125 33.22 -6.14 -0.82
CA VAL A 125 32.67 -4.95 -1.47
C VAL A 125 31.90 -5.36 -2.73
N PHE A 126 30.61 -5.05 -2.80
CA PHE A 126 29.77 -5.29 -3.97
C PHE A 126 29.71 -4.01 -4.82
N VAL A 127 30.04 -4.11 -6.10
CA VAL A 127 30.17 -2.96 -7.01
C VAL A 127 29.06 -3.01 -8.06
N TYR A 128 28.12 -2.08 -8.01
CA TYR A 128 26.98 -2.01 -8.92
C TYR A 128 27.26 -1.05 -10.07
N GLN A 129 27.30 -1.55 -11.30
CA GLN A 129 27.41 -0.69 -12.48
C GLN A 129 26.06 -0.07 -12.84
N THR A 130 26.02 1.26 -12.97
CA THR A 130 24.84 2.02 -13.42
C THR A 130 24.95 2.40 -14.90
N CYS A 131 23.96 3.15 -15.42
CA CYS A 131 23.84 3.43 -16.86
C CYS A 131 25.07 4.13 -17.46
N VAL A 132 25.54 5.22 -16.84
CA VAL A 132 26.61 6.05 -17.40
C VAL A 132 27.95 5.30 -17.53
N PRO A 133 28.50 4.69 -16.46
CA PRO A 133 29.77 3.96 -16.57
C PRO A 133 29.68 2.78 -17.55
N ALA A 134 28.52 2.12 -17.66
CA ALA A 134 28.31 1.08 -18.66
C ALA A 134 28.30 1.62 -20.11
N MET A 135 27.75 2.82 -20.34
CA MET A 135 27.71 3.42 -21.68
C MET A 135 29.06 3.93 -22.16
N ILE A 136 29.88 4.48 -21.24
CA ILE A 136 31.24 4.93 -21.58
C ILE A 136 32.24 3.78 -21.68
N GLY A 137 31.84 2.57 -21.26
CA GLY A 137 32.60 1.34 -21.45
C GLY A 137 33.54 0.98 -20.30
N ASP A 138 33.30 1.48 -19.08
CA ASP A 138 34.10 1.10 -17.90
C ASP A 138 34.03 -0.42 -17.66
N ASP A 139 35.18 -1.07 -17.54
CA ASP A 139 35.31 -2.49 -17.26
C ASP A 139 35.41 -2.73 -15.74
N ILE A 140 34.25 -2.80 -15.08
CA ILE A 140 34.21 -3.02 -13.64
C ILE A 140 34.72 -4.41 -13.24
N ASP A 141 34.64 -5.42 -14.11
CA ASP A 141 35.13 -6.77 -13.83
C ASP A 141 36.65 -6.75 -13.68
N ALA A 142 37.35 -6.07 -14.60
CA ALA A 142 38.80 -5.88 -14.52
C ALA A 142 39.22 -5.11 -13.26
N VAL A 143 38.52 -4.02 -12.94
CA VAL A 143 38.79 -3.21 -11.73
C VAL A 143 38.56 -4.02 -10.45
N CYS A 144 37.43 -4.73 -10.35
CA CYS A 144 37.09 -5.55 -9.19
C CYS A 144 38.12 -6.68 -9.00
N LYS A 145 38.52 -7.36 -10.09
CA LYS A 145 39.56 -8.39 -10.03
C LYS A 145 40.91 -7.84 -9.57
N ALA A 146 41.32 -6.68 -10.07
CA ALA A 146 42.56 -6.04 -9.68
C ALA A 146 42.54 -5.59 -8.20
N ALA A 147 41.45 -4.96 -7.77
CA ALA A 147 41.26 -4.54 -6.38
C ALA A 147 41.21 -5.74 -5.44
N SER A 148 40.49 -6.79 -5.80
CA SER A 148 40.38 -8.01 -5.00
C SER A 148 41.75 -8.64 -4.76
N LYS A 149 42.58 -8.77 -5.81
CA LYS A 149 43.96 -9.25 -5.69
C LYS A 149 44.85 -8.32 -4.86
N LYS A 150 44.69 -7.00 -5.00
CA LYS A 150 45.54 -6.04 -4.29
C LYS A 150 45.28 -6.02 -2.79
N PHE A 151 44.01 -6.07 -2.41
CA PHE A 151 43.57 -5.88 -1.03
C PHE A 151 43.29 -7.19 -0.29
N ASP A 152 43.43 -8.34 -0.96
CA ASP A 152 43.14 -9.67 -0.43
C ASP A 152 41.71 -9.76 0.15
N LYS A 153 40.76 -9.22 -0.62
CA LYS A 153 39.35 -9.15 -0.25
C LYS A 153 38.44 -9.43 -1.43
N PRO A 154 37.30 -10.10 -1.24
CA PRO A 154 36.27 -10.20 -2.26
C PRO A 154 35.77 -8.82 -2.71
N VAL A 155 35.89 -8.53 -4.01
CA VAL A 155 35.28 -7.37 -4.65
C VAL A 155 34.43 -7.88 -5.81
N ILE A 156 33.11 -7.76 -5.66
CA ILE A 156 32.12 -8.49 -6.45
C ILE A 156 31.49 -7.57 -7.51
N PRO A 157 31.73 -7.78 -8.81
CA PRO A 157 31.11 -6.98 -9.86
C PRO A 157 29.64 -7.39 -10.04
N VAL A 158 28.75 -6.40 -9.99
CA VAL A 158 27.31 -6.55 -10.25
C VAL A 158 26.94 -5.71 -11.47
N ASN A 159 27.00 -6.37 -12.63
CA ASN A 159 26.72 -5.76 -13.92
C ASN A 159 25.21 -5.63 -14.18
N SER A 160 24.61 -4.54 -13.69
CA SER A 160 23.16 -4.31 -13.79
C SER A 160 22.78 -2.89 -14.24
N PRO A 161 23.32 -2.36 -15.36
CA PRO A 161 22.99 -1.00 -15.78
C PRO A 161 21.49 -0.85 -16.07
N GLY A 162 20.88 0.26 -15.64
CA GLY A 162 19.43 0.40 -15.61
C GLY A 162 18.73 0.22 -16.96
N PHE A 163 19.40 0.54 -18.07
CA PHE A 163 18.84 0.42 -19.43
C PHE A 163 18.68 -1.03 -19.93
N VAL A 164 19.30 -2.02 -19.28
CA VAL A 164 19.28 -3.41 -19.79
C VAL A 164 17.95 -4.12 -19.54
N GLY A 165 17.11 -3.59 -18.64
CA GLY A 165 15.77 -4.12 -18.45
C GLY A 165 15.12 -3.73 -17.12
N PRO A 166 14.00 -4.40 -16.78
CA PRO A 166 13.21 -4.07 -15.61
C PRO A 166 13.84 -4.61 -14.32
N LYS A 167 13.33 -4.15 -13.18
CA LYS A 167 13.68 -4.61 -11.83
C LYS A 167 13.84 -6.13 -11.69
N ASN A 168 12.90 -6.91 -12.23
CA ASN A 168 12.97 -8.37 -12.14
C ASN A 168 14.21 -8.96 -12.83
N LEU A 169 14.68 -8.37 -13.93
CA LEU A 169 15.93 -8.79 -14.57
C LEU A 169 17.12 -8.45 -13.67
N GLY A 170 17.09 -7.29 -13.03
CA GLY A 170 18.05 -6.88 -12.01
C GLY A 170 18.25 -7.91 -10.91
N ASN A 171 17.15 -8.42 -10.33
CA ASN A 171 17.21 -9.45 -9.30
C ASN A 171 17.94 -10.72 -9.78
N LYS A 172 17.65 -11.15 -11.01
CA LYS A 172 18.31 -12.32 -11.59
C LYS A 172 19.79 -12.08 -11.84
N LEU A 173 20.18 -10.91 -12.34
CA LEU A 173 21.59 -10.52 -12.54
C LEU A 173 22.36 -10.45 -11.22
N ALA A 174 21.72 -9.98 -10.14
CA ALA A 174 22.26 -10.07 -8.79
C ALA A 174 22.46 -11.52 -8.34
N GLY A 175 21.47 -12.39 -8.58
CA GLY A 175 21.56 -13.82 -8.33
C GLY A 175 22.73 -14.49 -9.07
N GLU A 176 22.95 -14.13 -10.34
CA GLU A 176 24.12 -14.59 -11.10
C GLU A 176 25.44 -14.09 -10.50
N ALA A 177 25.50 -12.84 -10.05
CA ALA A 177 26.71 -12.30 -9.45
C ALA A 177 27.13 -13.07 -8.19
N ILE A 178 26.19 -13.42 -7.31
CA ILE A 178 26.50 -14.23 -6.12
C ILE A 178 26.82 -15.69 -6.48
N LEU A 179 26.15 -16.28 -7.48
CA LEU A 179 26.46 -17.63 -7.95
C LEU A 179 27.86 -17.76 -8.56
N ASP A 180 28.32 -16.71 -9.25
CA ASP A 180 29.60 -16.72 -9.97
C ASP A 180 30.79 -16.35 -9.07
N HIS A 181 30.57 -15.50 -8.06
CA HIS A 181 31.65 -14.87 -7.31
C HIS A 181 31.61 -15.09 -5.79
N VAL A 182 30.55 -15.68 -5.23
CA VAL A 182 30.35 -15.78 -3.77
C VAL A 182 30.00 -17.20 -3.33
N ILE A 183 28.94 -17.79 -3.86
CA ILE A 183 28.48 -19.11 -3.44
C ILE A 183 29.54 -20.16 -3.81
N GLY A 184 30.04 -20.90 -2.82
CA GLY A 184 31.08 -21.91 -3.00
C GLY A 184 32.50 -21.42 -2.69
N THR A 185 32.69 -20.18 -2.23
CA THR A 185 34.05 -19.63 -2.02
C THR A 185 34.57 -19.79 -0.59
N GLU A 186 33.70 -20.07 0.39
CA GLU A 186 34.08 -20.33 1.78
C GLU A 186 33.37 -21.58 2.29
N GLU A 187 33.92 -22.20 3.35
CA GLU A 187 33.33 -23.32 4.07
C GLU A 187 32.79 -22.87 5.43
N PRO A 188 31.67 -23.44 5.91
CA PRO A 188 31.19 -23.17 7.26
C PRO A 188 32.05 -23.96 8.27
N GLU A 189 32.11 -23.50 9.51
CA GLU A 189 32.82 -24.20 10.59
C GLU A 189 32.27 -25.61 10.82
N TYR A 190 30.95 -25.77 10.71
CA TYR A 190 30.26 -27.05 10.79
C TYR A 190 28.96 -27.04 9.98
N THR A 191 28.52 -28.24 9.61
CA THR A 191 27.21 -28.47 8.97
C THR A 191 26.36 -29.39 9.83
N THR A 192 25.05 -29.33 9.64
CA THR A 192 24.07 -30.21 10.30
C THR A 192 23.16 -30.87 9.26
N PRO A 193 22.48 -31.98 9.60
CA PRO A 193 21.43 -32.57 8.76
C PRO A 193 20.21 -31.65 8.56
N TYR A 194 20.10 -30.55 9.32
CA TYR A 194 18.95 -29.65 9.33
C TYR A 194 19.27 -28.26 8.76
N ASP A 195 20.39 -28.13 8.04
CA ASP A 195 20.80 -26.87 7.43
C ASP A 195 19.97 -26.57 6.17
N ILE A 196 19.33 -25.41 6.11
CA ILE A 196 18.56 -24.96 4.94
C ILE A 196 19.02 -23.59 4.44
N ASN A 197 18.74 -23.30 3.17
CA ASN A 197 18.74 -21.94 2.66
C ASN A 197 17.33 -21.40 2.53
N ILE A 198 17.16 -20.10 2.78
CA ILE A 198 15.94 -19.35 2.46
C ILE A 198 16.28 -18.33 1.39
N ILE A 199 15.73 -18.48 0.19
CA ILE A 199 16.06 -17.68 -0.99
C ILE A 199 14.90 -16.73 -1.31
N GLY A 200 15.19 -15.45 -1.50
CA GLY A 200 14.19 -14.44 -1.86
C GLY A 200 13.45 -13.84 -0.66
N GLU A 201 13.89 -14.12 0.57
CA GLU A 201 13.47 -13.42 1.78
C GLU A 201 14.43 -12.26 2.06
N TYR A 202 13.91 -11.08 2.42
CA TYR A 202 14.68 -9.83 2.54
C TYR A 202 14.65 -9.24 3.96
N ASN A 203 14.01 -9.89 4.91
CA ASN A 203 13.83 -9.46 6.30
C ASN A 203 13.28 -8.03 6.42
N LEU A 204 12.36 -7.67 5.53
CA LEU A 204 11.69 -6.37 5.54
C LEU A 204 10.85 -6.25 6.81
N ALA A 205 10.99 -5.13 7.52
CA ALA A 205 10.34 -4.92 8.83
C ALA A 205 10.64 -6.01 9.89
N GLY A 206 11.58 -6.93 9.66
CA GLY A 206 11.88 -8.03 10.59
C GLY A 206 11.06 -9.30 10.35
N GLU A 207 10.50 -9.51 9.15
CA GLU A 207 9.68 -10.68 8.84
C GLU A 207 10.36 -12.03 9.05
N LEU A 208 11.63 -12.17 8.66
CA LEU A 208 12.35 -13.43 8.86
C LEU A 208 12.46 -13.75 10.36
N TRP A 209 12.53 -12.73 11.22
CA TRP A 209 12.61 -12.91 12.67
C TRP A 209 11.29 -13.39 13.30
N GLN A 210 10.17 -13.31 12.59
CA GLN A 210 8.92 -13.95 13.01
C GLN A 210 8.93 -15.46 12.71
N VAL A 211 9.66 -15.87 11.67
CA VAL A 211 9.72 -17.26 11.22
C VAL A 211 10.86 -18.03 11.89
N LYS A 212 12.02 -17.37 12.09
CA LYS A 212 13.23 -17.99 12.63
C LYS A 212 13.00 -18.74 13.95
N PRO A 213 12.26 -18.22 14.96
CA PRO A 213 12.04 -18.94 16.22
C PRO A 213 11.35 -20.30 16.03
N LEU A 214 10.45 -20.43 15.05
CA LEU A 214 9.77 -21.68 14.74
C LEU A 214 10.74 -22.71 14.17
N LEU A 215 11.63 -22.27 13.28
CA LEU A 215 12.67 -23.13 12.72
C LEU A 215 13.70 -23.53 13.78
N ASP A 216 14.12 -22.60 14.64
CA ASP A 216 15.03 -22.87 15.75
C ASP A 216 14.43 -23.91 16.73
N GLU A 217 13.14 -23.82 17.06
CA GLU A 217 12.42 -24.80 17.91
C GLU A 217 12.42 -26.21 17.29
N LEU A 218 12.28 -26.30 15.97
CA LEU A 218 12.37 -27.55 15.23
C LEU A 218 13.81 -28.08 15.10
N GLY A 219 14.81 -27.29 15.50
CA GLY A 219 16.22 -27.58 15.31
C GLY A 219 16.70 -27.38 13.87
N ILE A 220 15.89 -26.71 13.04
CA ILE A 220 16.20 -26.39 11.65
C ILE A 220 17.04 -25.11 11.63
N ARG A 221 18.25 -25.21 11.10
CA ARG A 221 19.19 -24.10 11.04
C ARG A 221 19.11 -23.43 9.68
N ILE A 222 18.81 -22.14 9.66
CA ILE A 222 19.00 -21.31 8.46
C ILE A 222 20.51 -21.13 8.28
N LEU A 223 21.11 -21.87 7.35
CA LEU A 223 22.53 -21.73 7.03
C LEU A 223 22.78 -20.42 6.28
N ALA A 224 21.88 -20.06 5.37
CA ALA A 224 21.91 -18.78 4.69
C ALA A 224 20.49 -18.29 4.36
N CYS A 225 20.25 -17.01 4.60
CA CYS A 225 19.15 -16.29 3.99
C CYS A 225 19.72 -15.47 2.82
N ILE A 226 19.15 -15.59 1.63
CA ILE A 226 19.53 -14.81 0.45
C ILE A 226 18.36 -13.84 0.19
N SER A 227 18.35 -12.64 0.78
CA SER A 227 19.46 -11.97 1.48
C SER A 227 19.13 -11.32 2.82
N GLY A 228 17.90 -11.44 3.33
CA GLY A 228 17.46 -10.75 4.55
C GLY A 228 18.32 -11.05 5.78
N ASP A 229 18.90 -10.01 6.38
CA ASP A 229 19.82 -10.07 7.54
C ASP A 229 21.09 -10.91 7.32
N ALA A 230 21.41 -11.24 6.07
CA ALA A 230 22.52 -12.11 5.75
C ALA A 230 23.88 -11.47 6.07
N LYS A 231 24.86 -12.34 6.30
CA LYS A 231 26.29 -12.01 6.33
C LYS A 231 26.98 -12.58 5.10
N TYR A 232 28.08 -11.96 4.67
CA TYR A 232 28.79 -12.39 3.47
C TYR A 232 29.13 -13.88 3.49
N LYS A 233 29.69 -14.34 4.62
CA LYS A 233 30.12 -15.73 4.78
C LYS A 233 28.96 -16.72 4.67
N GLU A 234 27.80 -16.37 5.23
CA GLU A 234 26.58 -17.17 5.13
C GLU A 234 26.20 -17.44 3.68
N VAL A 235 26.21 -16.38 2.86
CA VAL A 235 25.98 -16.52 1.41
C VAL A 235 27.09 -17.34 0.76
N ALA A 236 28.35 -17.14 1.13
CA ALA A 236 29.49 -17.84 0.54
C ALA A 236 29.46 -19.36 0.79
N TYR A 237 29.12 -19.80 2.00
CA TYR A 237 29.01 -21.23 2.32
C TYR A 237 27.59 -21.82 2.15
N SER A 238 26.63 -21.07 1.59
CA SER A 238 25.25 -21.53 1.36
C SER A 238 25.13 -22.82 0.53
N HIS A 239 26.16 -23.16 -0.24
CA HIS A 239 26.29 -24.41 -0.99
C HIS A 239 26.39 -25.68 -0.13
N ARG A 240 26.45 -25.55 1.21
CA ARG A 240 26.47 -26.69 2.15
C ARG A 240 25.10 -27.07 2.73
N ALA A 241 24.06 -26.31 2.43
CA ALA A 241 22.71 -26.61 2.90
C ALA A 241 22.19 -27.96 2.37
N LYS A 242 21.22 -28.55 3.07
CA LYS A 242 20.57 -29.81 2.70
C LYS A 242 19.37 -29.60 1.79
N ALA A 243 18.68 -28.49 1.93
CA ALA A 243 17.53 -28.09 1.11
C ALA A 243 17.45 -26.56 1.02
N SER A 244 16.71 -26.05 0.04
CA SER A 244 16.41 -24.62 -0.09
C SER A 244 14.91 -24.37 -0.19
N MET A 245 14.42 -23.33 0.47
CA MET A 245 13.08 -22.79 0.24
C MET A 245 13.20 -21.49 -0.54
N MET A 246 12.44 -21.35 -1.63
CA MET A 246 12.29 -20.08 -2.31
C MET A 246 11.03 -19.37 -1.82
N VAL A 247 11.20 -18.23 -1.14
CA VAL A 247 10.09 -17.45 -0.61
C VAL A 247 9.47 -16.62 -1.72
N CYS A 248 8.33 -17.11 -2.22
CA CYS A 248 7.31 -16.35 -2.93
C CYS A 248 7.85 -15.35 -3.99
N SER A 249 8.88 -15.74 -4.75
CA SER A 249 9.57 -14.80 -5.64
C SER A 249 10.28 -15.47 -6.82
N LYS A 250 9.65 -15.35 -8.01
CA LYS A 250 10.27 -15.66 -9.32
C LYS A 250 11.52 -14.82 -9.65
N ALA A 251 11.92 -13.92 -8.76
CA ALA A 251 13.06 -13.02 -8.92
C ALA A 251 14.42 -13.73 -8.89
N MET A 252 14.55 -14.83 -8.14
CA MET A 252 15.82 -15.55 -7.94
C MET A 252 15.70 -17.07 -8.16
N ILE A 253 14.74 -17.50 -8.98
CA ILE A 253 14.61 -18.91 -9.38
C ILE A 253 15.87 -19.47 -10.04
N ASN A 254 16.63 -18.63 -10.73
CA ASN A 254 17.91 -19.00 -11.33
C ASN A 254 18.93 -19.41 -10.26
N VAL A 255 18.88 -18.82 -9.05
CA VAL A 255 19.74 -19.19 -7.93
C VAL A 255 19.39 -20.59 -7.45
N ALA A 256 18.13 -20.84 -7.10
CA ALA A 256 17.69 -22.14 -6.60
C ALA A 256 17.96 -23.27 -7.60
N ARG A 257 17.58 -23.09 -8.87
CA ARG A 257 17.85 -24.08 -9.94
C ARG A 257 19.34 -24.35 -10.10
N LYS A 258 20.18 -23.31 -10.17
CA LYS A 258 21.62 -23.51 -10.34
C LYS A 258 22.27 -24.10 -9.09
N MET A 259 21.71 -23.90 -7.90
CA MET A 259 22.16 -24.58 -6.67
C MET A 259 21.80 -26.07 -6.69
N GLU A 260 20.60 -26.42 -7.18
CA GLU A 260 20.22 -27.82 -7.44
C GLU A 260 21.19 -28.47 -8.45
N GLU A 261 21.45 -27.82 -9.59
CA GLU A 261 22.34 -28.34 -10.64
C GLU A 261 23.81 -28.46 -10.22
N ARG A 262 24.34 -27.46 -9.49
CA ARG A 262 25.78 -27.39 -9.13
C ARG A 262 26.11 -28.14 -7.84
N TYR A 263 25.16 -28.23 -6.92
CA TYR A 263 25.41 -28.69 -5.54
C TYR A 263 24.44 -29.75 -5.04
N ASP A 264 23.49 -30.23 -5.86
CA ASP A 264 22.48 -31.23 -5.47
C ASP A 264 21.64 -30.79 -4.25
N ILE A 265 21.28 -29.50 -4.22
CA ILE A 265 20.42 -28.94 -3.17
C ILE A 265 18.99 -28.83 -3.71
N PRO A 266 18.07 -29.74 -3.31
CA PRO A 266 16.68 -29.66 -3.74
C PRO A 266 16.02 -28.39 -3.22
N PHE A 267 15.05 -27.88 -3.97
CA PHE A 267 14.28 -26.72 -3.55
C PHE A 267 12.79 -26.84 -3.83
N PHE A 268 12.01 -26.05 -3.10
CA PHE A 268 10.59 -25.85 -3.37
C PHE A 268 10.23 -24.36 -3.28
N GLU A 269 9.10 -23.97 -3.89
CA GLU A 269 8.51 -22.64 -3.72
C GLU A 269 7.51 -22.68 -2.56
N GLY A 270 7.62 -21.75 -1.62
CA GLY A 270 6.66 -21.60 -0.53
C GLY A 270 6.48 -20.15 -0.09
N SER A 271 5.63 -19.93 0.91
CA SER A 271 5.24 -18.60 1.38
C SER A 271 5.14 -18.56 2.90
N PHE A 272 5.69 -17.49 3.49
CA PHE A 272 5.49 -17.18 4.90
C PHE A 272 4.34 -16.21 5.16
N TYR A 273 3.63 -15.78 4.11
CA TYR A 273 2.40 -15.00 4.26
C TYR A 273 1.24 -15.96 4.29
N GLY A 274 0.30 -15.79 5.22
CA GLY A 274 -0.83 -16.70 5.42
C GLY A 274 -0.55 -17.77 6.47
N ILE A 275 -1.56 -18.09 7.28
CA ILE A 275 -1.46 -19.10 8.34
C ILE A 275 -1.25 -20.49 7.71
N GLY A 276 -2.11 -20.87 6.76
CA GLY A 276 -1.99 -22.16 6.07
C GLY A 276 -0.71 -22.29 5.23
N ASP A 277 -0.34 -21.27 4.46
CA ASP A 277 0.89 -21.29 3.66
C ASP A 277 2.16 -21.42 4.52
N MET A 278 2.17 -20.80 5.71
CA MET A 278 3.25 -20.95 6.69
C MET A 278 3.34 -22.40 7.17
N SER A 279 2.19 -23.02 7.50
CA SER A 279 2.10 -24.42 7.90
C SER A 279 2.58 -25.37 6.80
N ASP A 280 2.16 -25.14 5.56
CA ASP A 280 2.59 -25.93 4.41
C ASP A 280 4.10 -25.80 4.17
N SER A 281 4.64 -24.59 4.31
CA SER A 281 6.07 -24.33 4.17
C SER A 281 6.89 -25.09 5.24
N LEU A 282 6.42 -25.14 6.49
CA LEU A 282 7.09 -25.92 7.55
C LEU A 282 7.06 -27.42 7.25
N ARG A 283 5.91 -27.95 6.80
CA ARG A 283 5.77 -29.36 6.40
C ARG A 283 6.73 -29.71 5.27
N GLU A 284 6.83 -28.85 4.27
CA GLU A 284 7.64 -29.11 3.09
C GLU A 284 9.15 -29.00 3.37
N ILE A 285 9.56 -28.05 4.23
CA ILE A 285 10.93 -28.03 4.77
C ILE A 285 11.24 -29.34 5.49
N ALA A 286 10.35 -29.78 6.40
CA ALA A 286 10.55 -31.02 7.14
C ALA A 286 10.64 -32.24 6.22
N ARG A 287 9.77 -32.32 5.20
CA ARG A 287 9.78 -33.40 4.20
C ARG A 287 11.12 -33.48 3.48
N LEU A 288 11.61 -32.35 2.94
CA LEU A 288 12.88 -32.32 2.21
C LEU A 288 14.07 -32.67 3.11
N LEU A 289 14.09 -32.21 4.36
CA LEU A 289 15.16 -32.55 5.29
C LEU A 289 15.15 -34.05 5.62
N ILE A 290 13.98 -34.67 5.80
CA ILE A 290 13.84 -36.11 6.03
C ILE A 290 14.36 -36.90 4.82
N GLU A 291 14.02 -36.49 3.60
CA GLU A 291 14.55 -37.11 2.37
C GLU A 291 16.07 -36.98 2.25
N ARG A 292 16.66 -35.96 2.90
CA ARG A 292 18.11 -35.73 2.96
C ARG A 292 18.76 -36.34 4.21
N GLY A 293 18.05 -37.18 4.94
CA GLY A 293 18.58 -38.00 6.03
C GLY A 293 18.31 -37.47 7.44
N ALA A 294 17.44 -36.47 7.60
CA ALA A 294 16.95 -36.10 8.93
C ALA A 294 16.01 -37.18 9.51
N PRO A 295 15.93 -37.34 10.85
CA PRO A 295 14.99 -38.25 11.51
C PRO A 295 13.53 -37.99 11.14
N ALA A 296 12.77 -39.06 10.90
CA ALA A 296 11.35 -39.00 10.52
C ALA A 296 10.46 -38.30 11.57
N GLU A 297 10.85 -38.37 12.86
CA GLU A 297 10.16 -37.67 13.97
C GLU A 297 10.10 -36.15 13.81
N LEU A 298 10.93 -35.57 12.91
CA LEU A 298 10.87 -34.14 12.59
C LEU A 298 9.47 -33.75 12.10
N MET A 299 8.79 -34.60 11.33
CA MET A 299 7.44 -34.30 10.84
C MET A 299 6.42 -34.20 11.98
N ASP A 300 6.49 -35.08 12.97
CA ASP A 300 5.57 -35.08 14.12
C ASP A 300 5.79 -33.83 14.99
N ARG A 301 7.04 -33.45 15.22
CA ARG A 301 7.39 -32.19 15.91
C ARG A 301 6.89 -30.97 15.14
N THR A 302 7.05 -30.95 13.83
CA THR A 302 6.54 -29.90 12.94
C THR A 302 5.02 -29.78 13.05
N ASN A 303 4.29 -30.90 13.00
CA ASN A 303 2.84 -30.92 13.14
C ASN A 303 2.38 -30.37 14.49
N ALA A 304 3.08 -30.70 15.57
CA ALA A 304 2.76 -30.20 16.91
C ALA A 304 2.97 -28.67 17.03
N VAL A 305 4.04 -28.13 16.42
CA VAL A 305 4.25 -26.67 16.36
C VAL A 305 3.16 -25.99 15.54
N ILE A 306 2.80 -26.55 14.38
CA ILE A 306 1.75 -26.04 13.51
C ILE A 306 0.42 -25.96 14.26
N GLU A 307 -0.03 -27.06 14.86
CA GLU A 307 -1.32 -27.12 15.57
C GLU A 307 -1.39 -26.06 16.69
N ARG A 308 -0.30 -25.91 17.44
CA ARG A 308 -0.19 -24.91 18.52
C ARG A 308 -0.27 -23.49 17.98
N GLU A 309 0.55 -23.15 16.98
CA GLU A 309 0.64 -21.78 16.49
C GLU A 309 -0.58 -21.35 15.67
N GLU A 310 -1.20 -22.27 14.92
CA GLU A 310 -2.47 -22.00 14.24
C GLU A 310 -3.56 -21.67 15.25
N ALA A 311 -3.74 -22.52 16.28
CA ALA A 311 -4.74 -22.28 17.32
C ALA A 311 -4.54 -20.92 18.01
N ARG A 312 -3.29 -20.59 18.35
CA ARG A 312 -2.91 -19.32 18.97
C ARG A 312 -3.16 -18.11 18.07
N ALA A 313 -2.87 -18.23 16.77
CA ALA A 313 -3.13 -17.17 15.81
C ALA A 313 -4.63 -16.93 15.62
N TRP A 314 -5.42 -17.99 15.47
CA TRP A 314 -6.87 -17.91 15.30
C TRP A 314 -7.58 -17.33 16.52
N GLU A 315 -7.17 -17.74 17.73
CA GLU A 315 -7.68 -17.16 18.97
C GLU A 315 -7.48 -15.63 19.01
N ARG A 316 -6.33 -15.14 18.53
CA ARG A 316 -6.00 -13.71 18.52
C ARG A 316 -6.62 -12.93 17.36
N ILE A 317 -6.99 -13.59 16.28
CA ILE A 317 -7.73 -12.99 15.16
C ILE A 317 -9.23 -12.91 15.48
N ALA A 318 -9.76 -13.83 16.27
CA ALA A 318 -11.18 -13.92 16.59
C ALA A 318 -11.84 -12.60 17.04
N PRO A 319 -11.23 -11.75 17.90
CA PRO A 319 -11.81 -10.48 18.32
C PRO A 319 -12.05 -9.47 17.19
N TYR A 320 -11.35 -9.60 16.06
CA TYR A 320 -11.47 -8.69 14.92
C TYR A 320 -12.54 -9.15 13.93
N ARG A 321 -12.93 -10.43 13.96
CA ARG A 321 -13.79 -11.06 12.96
C ARG A 321 -15.11 -10.33 12.78
N ASP A 322 -15.81 -10.02 13.87
CA ASP A 322 -17.13 -9.35 13.81
C ASP A 322 -17.05 -7.95 13.21
N ARG A 323 -15.92 -7.25 13.41
CA ARG A 323 -15.69 -5.91 12.85
C ARG A 323 -15.29 -5.97 11.38
N LEU A 324 -14.54 -6.99 10.99
CA LEU A 324 -14.00 -7.13 9.63
C LEU A 324 -14.92 -7.92 8.69
N LEU A 325 -15.94 -8.61 9.22
CA LEU A 325 -16.87 -9.40 8.42
C LEU A 325 -17.54 -8.57 7.32
N GLY A 326 -17.40 -9.01 6.07
CA GLY A 326 -17.98 -8.37 4.89
C GLY A 326 -17.25 -7.10 4.42
N LYS A 327 -16.12 -6.74 5.04
CA LYS A 327 -15.31 -5.59 4.60
C LYS A 327 -14.62 -5.87 3.29
N LYS A 328 -14.76 -4.95 2.34
CA LYS A 328 -14.27 -5.08 0.96
C LYS A 328 -12.84 -4.57 0.83
N VAL A 329 -11.94 -5.41 0.33
CA VAL A 329 -10.52 -5.11 0.17
C VAL A 329 -10.15 -5.01 -1.30
N LEU A 330 -9.53 -3.90 -1.69
CA LEU A 330 -8.83 -3.76 -2.97
C LEU A 330 -7.34 -4.06 -2.78
N LEU A 331 -6.87 -5.17 -3.33
CA LEU A 331 -5.50 -5.64 -3.16
C LEU A 331 -4.66 -5.36 -4.41
N ILE A 332 -3.67 -4.48 -4.30
CA ILE A 332 -2.76 -4.12 -5.41
C ILE A 332 -1.31 -4.38 -5.00
N THR A 333 -0.81 -5.57 -5.32
CA THR A 333 0.54 -6.00 -4.92
C THR A 333 1.41 -6.42 -6.09
N GLY A 334 2.73 -6.35 -5.88
CA GLY A 334 3.69 -6.88 -6.83
C GLY A 334 3.84 -8.40 -6.73
N GLY A 335 3.18 -9.16 -7.60
CA GLY A 335 3.41 -10.60 -7.75
C GLY A 335 2.97 -11.48 -6.57
N VAL A 336 3.54 -12.68 -6.50
CA VAL A 336 3.08 -13.92 -5.81
C VAL A 336 2.47 -13.74 -4.40
N LYS A 337 2.80 -12.65 -3.67
CA LYS A 337 2.16 -12.26 -2.39
C LYS A 337 0.63 -12.15 -2.45
N SER A 338 0.05 -11.97 -3.63
CA SER A 338 -1.39 -11.77 -3.79
C SER A 338 -2.23 -12.94 -3.27
N TRP A 339 -1.80 -14.20 -3.43
CA TRP A 339 -2.65 -15.34 -3.10
C TRP A 339 -2.71 -15.63 -1.60
N SER A 340 -1.56 -15.84 -0.97
CA SER A 340 -1.52 -16.24 0.43
C SER A 340 -2.08 -15.17 1.38
N VAL A 341 -1.93 -13.89 1.00
CA VAL A 341 -2.61 -12.79 1.69
C VAL A 341 -4.12 -12.80 1.44
N VAL A 342 -4.58 -13.14 0.22
CA VAL A 342 -6.03 -13.29 -0.07
C VAL A 342 -6.67 -14.36 0.80
N ALA A 343 -6.08 -15.55 0.88
CA ALA A 343 -6.63 -16.66 1.68
C ALA A 343 -6.83 -16.23 3.14
N ALA A 344 -5.79 -15.65 3.74
CA ALA A 344 -5.87 -15.21 5.13
C ALA A 344 -6.85 -14.05 5.37
N LEU A 345 -6.98 -13.11 4.42
CA LEU A 345 -7.98 -12.04 4.49
C LEU A 345 -9.40 -12.61 4.44
N GLN A 346 -9.65 -13.60 3.58
CA GLN A 346 -10.96 -14.27 3.49
C GLN A 346 -11.30 -15.03 4.77
N GLU A 347 -10.35 -15.75 5.35
CA GLU A 347 -10.53 -16.47 6.62
C GLU A 347 -10.83 -15.51 7.80
N ALA A 348 -10.25 -14.30 7.78
CA ALA A 348 -10.58 -13.23 8.72
C ALA A 348 -11.94 -12.54 8.46
N GLY A 349 -12.66 -12.94 7.41
CA GLY A 349 -14.00 -12.45 7.07
C GLY A 349 -14.05 -11.28 6.08
N LEU A 350 -12.92 -10.91 5.46
CA LEU A 350 -12.88 -9.84 4.45
C LEU A 350 -13.20 -10.37 3.05
N GLU A 351 -13.85 -9.53 2.25
CA GLU A 351 -14.23 -9.81 0.86
C GLU A 351 -13.27 -9.11 -0.11
N LEU A 352 -12.75 -9.82 -1.10
CA LEU A 352 -11.80 -9.25 -2.06
C LEU A 352 -12.56 -8.78 -3.31
N VAL A 353 -12.58 -7.46 -3.55
CA VAL A 353 -13.31 -6.88 -4.69
C VAL A 353 -12.46 -6.77 -5.96
N GLY A 354 -11.14 -6.88 -5.81
CA GLY A 354 -10.20 -6.90 -6.92
C GLY A 354 -8.79 -7.19 -6.44
N THR A 355 -8.06 -7.97 -7.22
CA THR A 355 -6.65 -8.28 -6.95
C THR A 355 -5.81 -8.20 -8.23
N SER A 356 -4.59 -7.68 -8.12
CA SER A 356 -3.67 -7.62 -9.26
C SER A 356 -2.94 -8.96 -9.47
N VAL A 357 -3.28 -9.71 -10.51
CA VAL A 357 -2.72 -11.05 -10.81
C VAL A 357 -1.51 -11.03 -11.77
N LYS A 358 -0.90 -9.86 -11.97
CA LYS A 358 0.10 -9.60 -13.03
C LYS A 358 1.32 -10.54 -12.95
N LYS A 359 1.73 -10.99 -11.75
CA LYS A 359 2.88 -11.89 -11.56
C LYS A 359 2.60 -13.19 -10.80
N SER A 360 1.34 -13.56 -10.58
CA SER A 360 0.92 -14.83 -9.96
C SER A 360 1.15 -16.02 -10.92
N THR A 361 1.27 -17.24 -10.39
CA THR A 361 1.43 -18.49 -11.17
C THR A 361 0.13 -18.83 -11.94
N LYS A 362 0.15 -19.87 -12.77
CA LYS A 362 -1.08 -20.33 -13.43
C LYS A 362 -2.05 -20.96 -12.41
N GLU A 363 -1.53 -21.79 -11.52
CA GLU A 363 -2.29 -22.43 -10.45
C GLU A 363 -2.90 -21.39 -9.50
N ASP A 364 -2.15 -20.35 -9.12
CA ASP A 364 -2.68 -19.24 -8.32
C ASP A 364 -3.88 -18.58 -9.01
N LYS A 365 -3.80 -18.35 -10.33
CA LYS A 365 -4.89 -17.72 -11.09
C LYS A 365 -6.13 -18.60 -11.18
N GLU A 366 -5.97 -19.91 -11.24
CA GLU A 366 -7.09 -20.86 -11.28
C GLU A 366 -7.77 -20.93 -9.92
N ARG A 367 -7.00 -21.04 -8.83
CA ARG A 367 -7.54 -21.00 -7.45
C ARG A 367 -8.21 -19.65 -7.13
N ILE A 368 -7.64 -18.53 -7.60
CA ILE A 368 -8.25 -17.19 -7.51
C ILE A 368 -9.62 -17.15 -8.19
N LYS A 369 -9.75 -17.74 -9.39
CA LYS A 369 -11.05 -17.78 -10.09
C LYS A 369 -12.10 -18.63 -9.37
N GLU A 370 -11.69 -19.74 -8.77
CA GLU A 370 -12.60 -20.63 -8.03
C GLU A 370 -13.11 -19.97 -6.75
N LEU A 371 -12.25 -19.27 -6.00
CA LEU A 371 -12.62 -18.64 -4.73
C LEU A 371 -13.28 -17.27 -4.85
N MET A 372 -12.88 -16.45 -5.82
CA MET A 372 -13.40 -15.08 -5.91
C MET A 372 -14.80 -15.00 -6.55
N GLY A 373 -15.36 -16.11 -7.05
CA GLY A 373 -16.65 -16.13 -7.73
C GLY A 373 -16.67 -15.33 -9.05
N GLN A 374 -17.82 -15.25 -9.72
CA GLN A 374 -17.94 -14.58 -11.03
C GLN A 374 -17.82 -13.04 -10.97
N ASP A 375 -17.89 -12.42 -9.79
CA ASP A 375 -17.98 -10.96 -9.62
C ASP A 375 -16.64 -10.25 -9.40
N ALA A 376 -15.57 -11.00 -9.11
CA ALA A 376 -14.27 -10.41 -8.87
C ALA A 376 -13.48 -10.15 -10.15
N HIS A 377 -13.05 -8.90 -10.30
CA HIS A 377 -12.29 -8.48 -11.47
C HIS A 377 -10.80 -8.78 -11.24
N MET A 378 -10.24 -9.67 -12.06
CA MET A 378 -8.78 -9.82 -12.16
C MET A 378 -8.21 -8.70 -13.02
N ILE A 379 -7.38 -7.84 -12.43
CA ILE A 379 -6.97 -6.59 -13.07
C ILE A 379 -5.47 -6.67 -13.40
N ASP A 380 -5.15 -6.70 -14.70
CA ASP A 380 -3.77 -6.83 -15.21
C ASP A 380 -2.96 -5.54 -15.07
N ASP A 381 -3.61 -4.39 -15.22
CA ASP A 381 -3.08 -3.05 -14.94
C ASP A 381 -4.25 -2.14 -14.59
N MET A 382 -4.18 -1.47 -13.45
CA MET A 382 -5.14 -0.42 -13.08
C MET A 382 -4.42 0.91 -13.14
N THR A 383 -4.97 1.87 -13.86
CA THR A 383 -4.44 3.22 -13.88
C THR A 383 -4.76 3.94 -12.57
N PRO A 384 -3.98 4.95 -12.16
CA PRO A 384 -4.30 5.76 -10.98
C PRO A 384 -5.71 6.36 -10.99
N ARG A 385 -6.26 6.69 -12.17
CA ARG A 385 -7.61 7.25 -12.30
C ARG A 385 -8.69 6.19 -12.05
N GLU A 386 -8.48 4.96 -12.51
CA GLU A 386 -9.41 3.85 -12.25
C GLU A 386 -9.39 3.46 -10.77
N MET A 387 -8.20 3.37 -10.15
CA MET A 387 -8.06 3.15 -8.70
C MET A 387 -8.85 4.21 -7.92
N PHE A 388 -8.64 5.49 -8.26
CA PHE A 388 -9.35 6.59 -7.61
C PHE A 388 -10.87 6.48 -7.79
N LYS A 389 -11.35 6.15 -8.99
CA LYS A 389 -12.79 6.01 -9.27
C LYS A 389 -13.41 4.90 -8.42
N MET A 390 -12.81 3.71 -8.39
CA MET A 390 -13.31 2.58 -7.60
C MET A 390 -13.39 2.92 -6.10
N LEU A 391 -12.35 3.57 -5.57
CA LEU A 391 -12.28 3.96 -4.16
C LEU A 391 -13.28 5.08 -3.82
N ARG A 392 -13.40 6.09 -4.69
CA ARG A 392 -14.36 7.18 -4.53
C ARG A 392 -15.80 6.69 -4.58
N ASP A 393 -16.08 5.73 -5.46
CA ASP A 393 -17.41 5.14 -5.64
C ASP A 393 -17.70 4.06 -4.55
N ALA A 394 -16.87 3.98 -3.50
CA ALA A 394 -16.98 3.09 -2.34
C ALA A 394 -17.11 1.60 -2.69
N GLN A 395 -16.45 1.16 -3.77
CA GLN A 395 -16.46 -0.25 -4.17
C GLN A 395 -15.55 -1.12 -3.29
N ALA A 396 -14.64 -0.51 -2.53
CA ALA A 396 -13.80 -1.16 -1.51
C ALA A 396 -13.80 -0.32 -0.24
N ASP A 397 -13.72 -0.95 0.94
CA ASP A 397 -13.60 -0.28 2.24
C ASP A 397 -12.13 0.10 2.56
N ILE A 398 -11.17 -0.67 2.05
CA ILE A 398 -9.73 -0.44 2.25
C ILE A 398 -8.93 -0.84 1.02
N MET A 399 -7.83 -0.12 0.74
CA MET A 399 -6.84 -0.50 -0.25
C MET A 399 -5.55 -1.00 0.41
N LEU A 400 -5.11 -2.21 0.05
CA LEU A 400 -3.82 -2.77 0.44
C LEU A 400 -2.88 -2.69 -0.77
N SER A 401 -1.83 -1.87 -0.70
CA SER A 401 -0.89 -1.70 -1.83
C SER A 401 0.51 -1.26 -1.40
N GLY A 402 1.33 -0.77 -2.33
CA GLY A 402 2.60 -0.08 -2.02
C GLY A 402 2.48 1.45 -2.02
N GLY A 403 3.51 2.14 -1.50
CA GLY A 403 3.49 3.58 -1.26
C GLY A 403 3.21 4.48 -2.49
N ARG A 404 3.46 4.00 -3.72
CA ARG A 404 3.17 4.77 -4.95
C ARG A 404 1.68 5.04 -5.16
N SER A 405 0.80 4.18 -4.64
CA SER A 405 -0.65 4.33 -4.74
C SER A 405 -1.30 4.85 -3.46
N GLN A 406 -0.54 5.04 -2.38
CA GLN A 406 -1.02 5.58 -1.10
C GLN A 406 -1.88 6.84 -1.28
N PHE A 407 -1.32 7.86 -1.94
CA PHE A 407 -1.99 9.15 -2.10
C PHE A 407 -3.23 9.09 -2.98
N ILE A 408 -3.40 8.04 -3.77
CA ILE A 408 -4.62 7.82 -4.55
C ILE A 408 -5.77 7.48 -3.60
N ALA A 409 -5.57 6.53 -2.69
CA ALA A 409 -6.56 6.17 -1.68
C ALA A 409 -6.83 7.31 -0.70
N LEU A 410 -5.79 7.99 -0.22
CA LEU A 410 -5.97 9.11 0.71
C LEU A 410 -6.74 10.27 0.07
N LYS A 411 -6.52 10.59 -1.21
CA LYS A 411 -7.32 11.59 -1.94
C LYS A 411 -8.77 11.14 -2.15
N ALA A 412 -9.02 9.84 -2.26
CA ALA A 412 -10.36 9.27 -2.26
C ALA A 412 -10.99 9.22 -0.85
N LYS A 413 -10.28 9.67 0.19
CA LYS A 413 -10.68 9.62 1.61
C LYS A 413 -10.95 8.19 2.08
N MET A 414 -10.14 7.24 1.60
CA MET A 414 -10.25 5.82 1.89
C MET A 414 -9.06 5.29 2.69
N PRO A 415 -9.31 4.35 3.62
CA PRO A 415 -8.28 3.58 4.31
C PRO A 415 -7.26 2.97 3.35
N TRP A 416 -6.00 3.01 3.77
CA TRP A 416 -4.89 2.44 3.03
C TRP A 416 -3.89 1.77 3.97
N LEU A 417 -3.39 0.60 3.56
CA LEU A 417 -2.35 -0.11 4.27
C LEU A 417 -1.20 -0.48 3.32
N ASP A 418 0.03 -0.20 3.75
CA ASP A 418 1.22 -0.65 3.03
C ASP A 418 1.49 -2.13 3.32
N ILE A 419 1.53 -2.92 2.27
CA ILE A 419 1.92 -4.35 2.31
C ILE A 419 3.09 -4.65 1.37
N ASN A 420 3.69 -3.60 0.82
CA ASN A 420 4.87 -3.66 -0.03
C ASN A 420 6.14 -3.37 0.78
N GLN A 421 7.23 -3.11 0.09
CA GLN A 421 8.58 -2.98 0.64
C GLN A 421 8.81 -1.77 1.56
N GLU A 422 7.92 -0.77 1.56
CA GLU A 422 8.04 0.42 2.40
C GLU A 422 7.30 0.27 3.75
N ARG A 423 6.63 -0.87 3.98
CA ARG A 423 5.89 -1.15 5.22
C ARG A 423 6.76 -1.13 6.48
N HIS A 424 6.14 -0.79 7.60
CA HIS A 424 6.81 -0.72 8.90
C HIS A 424 6.58 -1.96 9.78
N HIS A 425 5.55 -2.74 9.49
CA HIS A 425 5.14 -3.92 10.26
C HIS A 425 5.50 -5.20 9.49
N ALA A 426 5.86 -6.24 10.25
CA ALA A 426 6.15 -7.56 9.70
C ALA A 426 4.85 -8.36 9.59
N TYR A 427 4.59 -8.96 8.42
CA TYR A 427 3.36 -9.72 8.17
C TYR A 427 3.60 -11.20 7.85
N ALA A 428 4.83 -11.68 8.02
CA ALA A 428 5.19 -13.07 7.82
C ALA A 428 5.01 -13.92 9.09
N GLY A 429 4.75 -15.21 8.90
CA GLY A 429 4.47 -16.17 9.95
C GLY A 429 3.11 -15.97 10.62
N TYR A 430 2.80 -16.81 11.59
CA TYR A 430 1.55 -16.75 12.36
C TYR A 430 1.36 -15.40 13.07
N GLU A 431 2.41 -14.91 13.72
CA GLU A 431 2.42 -13.60 14.41
C GLU A 431 2.19 -12.43 13.45
N GLY A 432 2.88 -12.45 12.29
CA GLY A 432 2.73 -11.40 11.29
C GLY A 432 1.32 -11.35 10.69
N MET A 433 0.64 -12.49 10.59
CA MET A 433 -0.75 -12.52 10.14
C MET A 433 -1.71 -11.90 11.15
N VAL A 434 -1.49 -12.11 12.45
CA VAL A 434 -2.24 -11.40 13.50
C VAL A 434 -1.98 -9.90 13.38
N GLU A 435 -0.73 -9.47 13.24
CA GLU A 435 -0.36 -8.06 13.08
C GLU A 435 -1.03 -7.44 11.85
N LEU A 436 -1.08 -8.15 10.71
CA LEU A 436 -1.74 -7.67 9.50
C LEU A 436 -3.24 -7.37 9.76
N VAL A 437 -3.95 -8.30 10.41
CA VAL A 437 -5.37 -8.13 10.76
C VAL A 437 -5.56 -6.93 11.70
N GLN A 438 -4.67 -6.77 12.68
CA GLN A 438 -4.70 -5.63 13.60
C GLN A 438 -4.49 -4.29 12.88
N GLU A 439 -3.53 -4.22 11.96
CA GLU A 439 -3.27 -2.99 11.19
C GLU A 439 -4.40 -2.68 10.21
N ILE A 440 -5.07 -3.70 9.66
CA ILE A 440 -6.29 -3.52 8.85
C ILE A 440 -7.42 -2.92 9.70
N ASP A 441 -7.70 -3.45 10.88
CA ASP A 441 -8.72 -2.90 11.78
C ASP A 441 -8.39 -1.45 12.17
N LYS A 442 -7.15 -1.17 12.56
CA LYS A 442 -6.69 0.19 12.89
C LYS A 442 -6.86 1.15 11.70
N ALA A 443 -6.50 0.70 10.49
CA ALA A 443 -6.62 1.52 9.29
C ALA A 443 -8.09 1.79 8.93
N LEU A 444 -8.97 0.78 9.00
CA LEU A 444 -10.40 0.91 8.69
C LEU A 444 -11.12 1.83 9.67
N TYR A 445 -10.86 1.68 10.96
CA TYR A 445 -11.61 2.33 12.03
C TYR A 445 -10.92 3.57 12.60
N ASN A 446 -9.93 4.13 11.89
CA ASN A 446 -9.31 5.37 12.30
C ASN A 446 -10.35 6.52 12.31
N PRO A 447 -10.48 7.30 13.41
CA PRO A 447 -11.47 8.37 13.53
C PRO A 447 -11.27 9.50 12.49
N VAL A 448 -10.10 9.58 11.85
CA VAL A 448 -9.83 10.54 10.78
C VAL A 448 -10.83 10.41 9.63
N TRP A 449 -11.33 9.20 9.34
CA TRP A 449 -12.25 8.97 8.23
C TRP A 449 -13.60 9.64 8.43
N GLU A 450 -14.10 9.66 9.65
CA GLU A 450 -15.30 10.41 9.99
C GLU A 450 -15.06 11.91 9.76
N GLN A 451 -13.94 12.45 10.25
CA GLN A 451 -13.62 13.87 10.13
C GLN A 451 -13.47 14.33 8.67
N VAL A 452 -12.75 13.58 7.84
CA VAL A 452 -12.50 14.01 6.45
C VAL A 452 -13.70 13.81 5.54
N ARG A 453 -14.65 12.95 5.91
CA ARG A 453 -15.89 12.68 5.15
C ARG A 453 -17.06 13.58 5.56
N ARG A 454 -16.97 14.28 6.68
CA ARG A 454 -17.96 15.29 7.05
C ARG A 454 -18.04 16.37 5.96
N PRO A 455 -19.25 16.89 5.67
CA PRO A 455 -19.40 18.10 4.86
C PRO A 455 -18.55 19.22 5.46
N PRO A 456 -17.95 20.08 4.64
CA PRO A 456 -17.25 21.24 5.16
C PRO A 456 -18.25 22.13 5.93
N PRO A 457 -17.87 22.68 7.11
CA PRO A 457 -18.79 23.42 7.97
C PRO A 457 -19.45 24.62 7.29
N TRP A 458 -18.78 25.24 6.32
CA TRP A 458 -19.32 26.38 5.55
C TRP A 458 -20.29 25.97 4.43
N GLN A 459 -20.56 24.67 4.25
CA GLN A 459 -21.65 24.17 3.39
C GLN A 459 -22.85 23.69 4.22
N GLU A 460 -22.76 23.66 5.55
CA GLU A 460 -23.91 23.41 6.38
C GLU A 460 -24.77 24.68 6.44
N LYS A 461 -26.08 24.52 6.21
CA LYS A 461 -27.02 25.65 6.35
C LYS A 461 -26.89 26.28 7.72
N THR A 462 -26.62 27.58 7.78
CA THR A 462 -26.53 28.30 9.05
C THR A 462 -27.88 28.27 9.76
N TRP A 463 -27.87 28.54 11.07
CA TRP A 463 -29.12 28.66 11.81
C TRP A 463 -29.98 29.83 11.28
N GLU A 464 -29.37 30.91 10.77
CA GLU A 464 -30.11 32.01 10.13
C GLU A 464 -30.78 31.55 8.84
N GLU A 465 -30.09 30.78 8.00
CA GLU A 465 -30.66 30.26 6.76
C GLU A 465 -31.84 29.33 7.04
N ARG A 466 -31.72 28.44 8.03
CA ARG A 466 -32.83 27.57 8.46
C ARG A 466 -34.01 28.35 9.03
N ALA A 467 -33.74 29.39 9.83
CA ALA A 467 -34.78 30.24 10.39
C ALA A 467 -35.51 31.05 9.28
N ASN A 468 -34.76 31.61 8.33
CA ASN A 468 -35.31 32.35 7.21
C ASN A 468 -36.16 31.46 6.29
N GLU A 469 -35.74 30.23 6.02
CA GLU A 469 -36.52 29.25 5.26
C GLU A 469 -37.81 28.86 5.99
N ALA A 470 -37.75 28.65 7.31
CA ALA A 470 -38.95 28.36 8.11
C ALA A 470 -39.95 29.53 8.09
N ILE A 471 -39.46 30.77 8.26
CA ILE A 471 -40.27 31.99 8.16
C ILE A 471 -40.89 32.12 6.76
N ALA A 472 -40.10 31.87 5.71
CA ALA A 472 -40.58 31.93 4.33
C ALA A 472 -41.63 30.86 4.04
N ALA A 473 -41.47 29.65 4.57
CA ALA A 473 -42.45 28.57 4.44
C ALA A 473 -43.76 28.88 5.18
N GLU A 474 -43.69 29.46 6.38
CA GLU A 474 -44.86 29.91 7.13
C GLU A 474 -45.59 31.05 6.40
N ALA A 475 -44.85 32.03 5.87
CA ALA A 475 -45.41 33.11 5.07
C ALA A 475 -46.06 32.60 3.77
N ALA A 476 -45.45 31.62 3.11
CA ALA A 476 -46.01 30.99 1.91
C ALA A 476 -47.27 30.17 2.23
N ALA A 477 -47.29 29.44 3.35
CA ALA A 477 -48.48 28.71 3.81
C ALA A 477 -49.63 29.66 4.14
N LEU A 478 -49.34 30.79 4.79
CA LEU A 478 -50.32 31.82 5.08
C LEU A 478 -50.85 32.47 3.80
N ALA A 479 -49.98 32.76 2.82
CA ALA A 479 -50.39 33.33 1.53
C ALA A 479 -51.23 32.37 0.66
N ALA A 480 -51.06 31.06 0.85
CA ALA A 480 -51.81 30.04 0.13
C ALA A 480 -53.23 29.80 0.69
N ASP A 481 -53.54 30.30 1.89
CA ASP A 481 -54.87 30.24 2.52
C ASP A 481 -55.40 31.66 2.79
N PRO A 482 -56.24 32.20 1.89
CA PRO A 482 -56.79 33.55 2.01
C PRO A 482 -57.60 33.79 3.30
N VAL A 483 -58.20 32.73 3.86
CA VAL A 483 -59.02 32.84 5.07
C VAL A 483 -58.13 32.94 6.31
N MET A 484 -57.08 32.14 6.38
CA MET A 484 -56.09 32.27 7.45
C MET A 484 -55.27 33.56 7.35
N ALA A 485 -54.92 34.00 6.14
CA ALA A 485 -54.22 35.27 5.93
C ALA A 485 -55.03 36.46 6.48
N GLU A 486 -56.34 36.46 6.23
CA GLU A 486 -57.23 37.50 6.72
C GLU A 486 -57.44 37.43 8.23
N ALA A 487 -57.56 36.24 8.82
CA ALA A 487 -57.63 36.06 10.26
C ALA A 487 -56.35 36.59 10.96
N ALA A 488 -55.17 36.23 10.46
CA ALA A 488 -53.89 36.69 10.99
C ALA A 488 -53.70 38.22 10.86
N ARG A 489 -54.16 38.81 9.74
CA ARG A 489 -54.15 40.26 9.54
C ARG A 489 -55.01 40.96 10.59
N ARG A 490 -56.22 40.46 10.83
CA ARG A 490 -57.17 41.03 11.81
C ARG A 490 -56.66 40.92 13.25
N GLU A 491 -55.87 39.91 13.58
CA GLU A 491 -55.26 39.77 14.92
C GLU A 491 -54.07 40.72 15.17
N LYS A 492 -53.50 41.33 14.12
CA LYS A 492 -52.34 42.23 14.26
C LYS A 492 -52.68 43.39 15.19
N ARG A 493 -51.87 43.59 16.23
CA ARG A 493 -52.11 44.65 17.21
C ARG A 493 -51.77 46.02 16.64
N VAL A 494 -52.71 46.94 16.74
CA VAL A 494 -52.57 48.35 16.31
C VAL A 494 -52.33 49.24 17.51
N CYS A 495 -53.11 49.09 18.59
CA CYS A 495 -52.90 49.82 19.83
C CYS A 495 -52.24 48.92 20.89
N LYS A 496 -51.00 49.22 21.25
CA LYS A 496 -50.28 48.50 22.32
C LYS A 496 -50.79 48.86 23.72
N CYS A 497 -51.20 50.11 23.95
CA CYS A 497 -51.65 50.60 25.26
C CYS A 497 -52.92 49.90 25.76
N HIS A 498 -53.83 49.58 24.84
CA HIS A 498 -55.14 49.00 25.16
C HIS A 498 -55.34 47.63 24.51
N ASN A 499 -54.25 47.04 23.98
CA ASN A 499 -54.24 45.72 23.35
C ASN A 499 -55.30 45.54 22.24
N VAL A 500 -55.51 46.56 21.42
CA VAL A 500 -56.53 46.56 20.35
C VAL A 500 -55.90 46.13 19.02
N ASN A 501 -56.53 45.20 18.32
CA ASN A 501 -56.08 44.68 17.02
C ASN A 501 -56.82 45.31 15.83
N VAL A 502 -56.34 45.03 14.62
CA VAL A 502 -56.90 45.55 13.36
C VAL A 502 -58.38 45.20 13.23
N GLY A 503 -58.75 43.94 13.51
CA GLY A 503 -60.12 43.46 13.38
C GLY A 503 -61.09 44.22 14.29
N ALA A 504 -60.72 44.44 15.55
CA ALA A 504 -61.54 45.20 16.50
C ALA A 504 -61.74 46.66 16.09
N LEU A 505 -60.74 47.29 15.46
CA LEU A 505 -60.86 48.65 14.93
C LEU A 505 -61.77 48.71 13.70
N GLU A 506 -61.60 47.76 12.77
CA GLU A 506 -62.46 47.68 11.57
C GLU A 506 -63.91 47.41 11.93
N ASP A 507 -64.16 46.51 12.88
CA ASP A 507 -65.50 46.21 13.38
C ASP A 507 -66.11 47.45 14.06
N ALA A 508 -65.35 48.15 14.92
CA ALA A 508 -65.83 49.36 15.57
C ALA A 508 -66.13 50.51 14.57
N ILE A 509 -65.26 50.72 13.58
CA ILE A 509 -65.44 51.74 12.54
C ILE A 509 -66.69 51.42 11.70
N ARG A 510 -66.83 50.16 11.26
CA ARG A 510 -67.95 49.72 10.41
C ARG A 510 -69.26 49.72 11.17
N ASP A 511 -69.31 49.06 12.32
CA ASP A 511 -70.55 48.82 13.07
C ASP A 511 -71.02 50.10 13.78
N GLY A 512 -70.06 50.93 14.24
CA GLY A 512 -70.31 52.23 14.86
C GLY A 512 -70.42 53.39 13.88
N LYS A 513 -70.14 53.19 12.59
CA LYS A 513 -70.07 54.25 11.54
C LYS A 513 -69.19 55.43 11.97
N LEU A 514 -68.03 55.12 12.54
CA LEU A 514 -67.14 56.11 13.14
C LEU A 514 -66.35 56.82 12.04
N THR A 515 -66.27 58.15 12.11
CA THR A 515 -65.65 58.98 11.05
C THR A 515 -64.47 59.82 11.53
N SER A 516 -64.09 59.72 12.81
CA SER A 516 -62.94 60.43 13.39
C SER A 516 -62.14 59.55 14.34
N VAL A 517 -60.86 59.88 14.52
CA VAL A 517 -59.95 59.15 15.42
C VAL A 517 -60.44 59.21 16.86
N GLU A 518 -61.02 60.33 17.28
CA GLU A 518 -61.61 60.51 18.62
C GLU A 518 -62.80 59.59 18.84
N ALA A 519 -63.66 59.41 17.82
CA ALA A 519 -64.80 58.52 17.89
C ALA A 519 -64.37 57.05 17.99
N VAL A 520 -63.33 56.65 17.24
CA VAL A 520 -62.71 55.32 17.34
C VAL A 520 -62.07 55.10 18.72
N GLY A 521 -61.40 56.12 19.25
CA GLY A 521 -60.81 56.08 20.58
C GLY A 521 -61.85 56.00 21.71
N ALA A 522 -63.01 56.64 21.56
CA ALA A 522 -64.10 56.49 22.51
C ALA A 522 -64.68 55.07 22.53
N ALA A 523 -64.78 54.42 21.36
CA ALA A 523 -65.36 53.08 21.22
C ALA A 523 -64.40 51.93 21.59
N THR A 524 -63.11 52.10 21.35
CA THR A 524 -62.11 51.00 21.47
C THR A 524 -61.00 51.29 22.47
N HIS A 525 -60.95 52.50 23.01
CA HIS A 525 -59.81 53.04 23.78
C HIS A 525 -58.50 53.14 22.97
N ALA A 526 -58.48 52.77 21.68
CA ALA A 526 -57.30 52.93 20.85
C ALA A 526 -57.04 54.41 20.53
N GLY A 527 -55.82 54.88 20.70
CA GLY A 527 -55.45 56.27 20.41
C GLY A 527 -55.70 57.25 21.55
N THR A 528 -56.26 56.82 22.69
CA THR A 528 -56.48 57.68 23.87
C THR A 528 -55.33 57.65 24.88
N GLY A 529 -54.39 56.71 24.74
CA GLY A 529 -53.20 56.57 25.59
C GLY A 529 -52.02 57.41 25.10
N CYS A 530 -51.01 56.77 24.49
CA CYS A 530 -49.78 57.44 24.03
C CYS A 530 -49.92 58.16 22.67
N GLY A 531 -51.08 58.10 22.01
CA GLY A 531 -51.33 58.68 20.68
C GLY A 531 -50.66 57.96 19.50
N GLY A 532 -49.69 57.06 19.73
CA GLY A 532 -48.86 56.46 18.67
C GLY A 532 -49.59 55.63 17.60
N CYS A 533 -50.84 55.21 17.84
CA CYS A 533 -51.66 54.50 16.85
C CYS A 533 -52.67 55.39 16.11
N GLN A 534 -52.77 56.69 16.45
CA GLN A 534 -53.76 57.61 15.87
C GLN A 534 -53.62 57.75 14.35
N GLY A 535 -52.39 57.91 13.82
CA GLY A 535 -52.18 58.00 12.37
C GLY A 535 -52.53 56.71 11.61
N THR A 536 -52.38 55.54 12.24
CA THR A 536 -52.84 54.26 11.65
C THR A 536 -54.38 54.19 11.64
N ILE A 537 -55.03 54.64 12.71
CA ILE A 537 -56.50 54.72 12.79
C ILE A 537 -57.05 55.70 11.73
N GLU A 538 -56.40 56.85 11.54
CA GLU A 538 -56.74 57.83 10.51
C GLU A 538 -56.64 57.23 9.11
N THR A 539 -55.56 56.50 8.82
CA THR A 539 -55.40 55.79 7.53
C THR A 539 -56.49 54.72 7.32
N MET A 540 -56.91 54.01 8.38
CA MET A 540 -57.99 53.02 8.30
C MET A 540 -59.37 53.68 8.08
N LEU A 541 -59.60 54.85 8.69
CA LEU A 541 -60.80 55.66 8.46
C LEU A 541 -60.85 56.21 7.03
N ASP A 542 -59.73 56.71 6.52
CA ASP A 542 -59.61 57.19 5.13
C ASP A 542 -59.86 56.07 4.12
N ALA A 543 -59.31 54.87 4.36
CA ALA A 543 -59.57 53.70 3.54
C ALA A 543 -61.06 53.29 3.58
N ALA A 544 -61.68 53.29 4.76
CA ALA A 544 -63.11 53.02 4.92
C ALA A 544 -63.97 54.07 4.17
N ASN A 545 -63.59 55.35 4.23
CA ASN A 545 -64.28 56.45 3.56
C ASN A 545 -64.10 56.44 2.04
N ALA A 546 -62.91 56.10 1.55
CA ALA A 546 -62.61 56.00 0.12
C ALA A 546 -63.35 54.83 -0.57
N SER A 547 -63.69 53.78 0.19
CA SER A 547 -64.34 52.58 -0.31
C SER A 547 -65.88 52.64 -0.40
N GLY A 548 -66.50 53.81 -0.24
CA GLY A 548 -67.95 54.07 -0.26
C GLY A 548 -68.84 52.93 -0.76
N ALA A 549 -69.42 52.18 0.18
CA ALA A 549 -70.35 51.04 0.07
C ALA A 549 -69.77 49.62 0.28
N VAL A 550 -70.45 48.91 1.18
CA VAL A 550 -70.45 47.45 1.42
C VAL A 550 -70.46 46.66 0.10
N PRO A 551 -69.68 45.57 -0.07
CA PRO A 551 -70.01 44.54 -1.02
C PRO A 551 -70.97 43.53 -0.37
N ALA A 552 -72.24 43.55 -0.78
CA ALA A 552 -73.13 42.41 -0.64
C ALA A 552 -73.12 41.59 -1.93
N SER A 553 -72.63 40.36 -1.81
CA SER A 553 -72.85 39.14 -2.63
C SER A 553 -72.57 39.14 -4.14
N LEU A 554 -71.76 38.15 -4.55
CA LEU A 554 -72.06 37.34 -5.73
C LEU A 554 -72.17 35.88 -5.28
N ALA A 555 -73.39 35.35 -5.36
CA ALA A 555 -73.66 33.92 -5.45
C ALA A 555 -73.75 33.57 -6.94
N ALA A 556 -72.90 32.65 -7.37
CA ALA A 556 -73.16 31.59 -8.34
C ALA A 556 -72.20 30.45 -8.02
#